data_AF-A0A352ULM9-F1
#
_entry.id   AF-A0A352ULM9-F1
#
_cell.length_a   1.000
_cell.length_b   1.000
_cell.length_c   1.000
_cell.angle_alpha   90.00
_cell.angle_beta   90.00
_cell.angle_gamma   90.00
#
_symmetry.space_group_name_H-M   'P 1'
#
loop_
_entity.id
_entity.type
_entity.pdbx_description
1 polymer ?
#
loop_
_entity_poly.entity_id
_entity_poly.type
_entity_poly.pdbx_seq_one_letter_code
_entity_poly.pdbx_strand_id
1 'polypeptide(L)' 'LLVEMDGFSNNEGVIVIAATNRADILDSALLRPGRFDRRVYVGMPDIKGREA' A
#
# COMPACT_ATOMS: atom_id res chain seq x y z
N LEU A 1 2.68 14.59 -0.63
CA LEU A 1 2.41 13.21 -0.18
C LEU A 1 3.66 12.54 0.38
N LEU A 2 4.71 12.32 -0.41
CA LEU A 2 5.92 11.63 0.07
C LEU A 2 6.55 12.24 1.34
N VAL A 3 6.60 13.57 1.42
CA VAL A 3 7.13 14.31 2.59
C VAL A 3 6.30 14.08 3.85
N GLU A 4 4.98 13.94 3.72
CA GLU A 4 4.06 13.68 4.84
C GLU A 4 4.12 12.21 5.31
N MET A 5 4.48 11.29 4.41
CA MET A 5 4.63 9.86 4.74
C MET A 5 5.93 9.59 5.50
N ASP A 6 7.02 10.25 5.09
CA ASP A 6 8.31 10.13 5.80
C ASP A 6 8.28 10.88 7.14
N GLY A 7 7.52 11.98 7.21
CA GLY A 7 7.31 12.77 8.43
C GLY A 7 8.58 13.45 8.97
N PHE A 8 8.42 14.57 9.69
CA PHE A 8 9.52 15.14 10.47
C PHE A 8 9.67 14.46 11.86
N SER A 9 8.76 13.56 12.21
CA SER A 9 8.68 12.77 13.46
C SER A 9 8.04 11.41 13.17
N ASN A 10 8.34 10.38 13.97
CA ASN A 10 7.71 9.06 13.85
C ASN A 10 6.18 9.20 13.83
N ASN A 11 5.52 8.64 12.81
CA ASN A 11 4.05 8.63 12.63
C ASN A 11 3.35 7.69 13.65
N GLU A 12 3.61 7.89 14.95
CA GLU A 12 3.02 7.08 16.02
C GLU A 12 1.49 7.27 16.04
N GLY A 13 0.77 6.22 15.64
CA GLY A 13 -0.70 6.16 15.65
C GLY A 13 -1.41 6.38 14.32
N VAL A 14 -0.68 6.63 13.21
CA VAL A 14 -1.29 6.80 11.89
C VAL A 14 -0.92 5.62 10.97
N ILE A 15 -1.94 4.94 10.44
CA ILE A 15 -1.78 3.85 9.47
C ILE A 15 -2.30 4.35 8.12
N VAL A 16 -1.44 4.33 7.09
CA VAL A 16 -1.81 4.72 5.73
C VAL A 16 -2.11 3.46 4.91
N ILE A 17 -3.31 3.39 4.34
CA ILE A 17 -3.73 2.32 3.42
C ILE A 17 -3.98 2.93 2.04
N ALA A 18 -3.46 2.26 1.00
CA ALA A 18 -3.69 2.65 -0.39
C ALA A 18 -3.99 1.42 -1.25
N ALA A 19 -4.71 1.63 -2.35
CA ALA A 19 -5.01 0.61 -3.33
C ALA A 19 -4.72 1.14 -4.74
N THR A 20 -4.20 0.28 -5.62
CA THR A 20 -4.04 0.58 -7.05
C THR A 20 -4.33 -0.66 -7.88
N ASN A 21 -4.94 -0.45 -9.05
CA ASN A 21 -5.11 -1.49 -10.06
C ASN A 21 -3.95 -1.49 -11.09
N ARG A 22 -3.02 -0.54 -10.99
CA ARG A 22 -1.86 -0.40 -11.88
C ARG A 22 -0.58 -0.22 -11.05
N ALA A 23 -0.11 -1.33 -10.47
CA ALA A 23 1.10 -1.34 -9.65
C ALA A 23 2.38 -1.08 -10.47
N ASP A 24 2.33 -1.34 -11.77
CA ASP A 24 3.42 -1.21 -12.74
C ASP A 24 3.87 0.24 -12.98
N ILE A 25 2.96 1.20 -12.87
CA ILE A 25 3.24 2.63 -13.09
C ILE A 25 3.45 3.42 -11.80
N LEU A 26 3.46 2.77 -10.64
CA LEU A 26 3.69 3.46 -9.39
C LEU A 26 5.09 4.06 -9.35
N ASP A 27 5.20 5.26 -8.78
CA ASP A 27 6.50 5.85 -8.48
C ASP A 27 7.27 4.92 -7.52
N SER A 28 8.46 4.51 -7.95
CA SER A 28 9.42 3.73 -7.17
C SER A 28 9.70 4.32 -5.78
N ALA A 29 9.54 5.64 -5.63
CA ALA A 29 9.71 6.33 -4.38
C ALA A 29 8.69 5.86 -3.32
N LEU A 30 7.44 5.55 -3.69
CA LEU A 30 6.41 5.05 -2.77
C LEU A 30 6.71 3.66 -2.21
N LEU A 31 7.54 2.89 -2.92
CA LEU A 31 7.87 1.50 -2.60
C LEU A 31 9.11 1.37 -1.71
N ARG A 32 9.73 2.50 -1.34
CA ARG A 32 10.90 2.50 -0.46
C ARG A 32 10.47 2.25 1.01
N PRO A 33 11.33 1.63 1.83
CA PRO A 33 11.07 1.46 3.25
C PRO A 33 10.72 2.79 3.95
N GLY A 34 9.76 2.77 4.87
CA GLY A 34 9.25 3.95 5.58
C GLY A 34 7.99 4.58 4.96
N ARG A 35 7.52 4.05 3.83
CA ARG A 35 6.29 4.52 3.14
C ARG A 35 5.26 3.40 3.09
N PHE A 36 5.14 2.69 1.97
CA PHE A 36 4.29 1.50 1.88
C PHE A 36 5.11 0.23 2.15
N ASP A 37 5.35 -0.06 3.42
CA ASP A 37 6.16 -1.20 3.84
C ASP A 37 5.51 -2.56 3.52
N ARG A 38 4.17 -2.62 3.53
CA ARG A 38 3.40 -3.84 3.27
C ARG A 38 2.64 -3.71 1.96
N ARG A 39 2.78 -4.74 1.13
CA ARG A 39 2.04 -4.90 -0.13
C ARG A 39 1.21 -6.16 -0.05
N VAL A 40 -0.09 -6.02 -0.27
CA VAL A 40 -1.03 -7.14 -0.32
C VAL A 40 -1.63 -7.17 -1.72
N TYR A 41 -1.34 -8.23 -2.47
CA TYR A 41 -1.97 -8.44 -3.77
C TYR A 41 -3.34 -9.08 -3.56
N VAL A 42 -4.37 -8.43 -4.11
CA VAL A 42 -5.74 -8.96 -4.10
C VAL A 42 -6.06 -9.42 -5.52
N GLY A 43 -6.02 -10.73 -5.72
CA GLY A 43 -6.37 -11.36 -6.99
C GLY A 43 -7.87 -11.59 -7.14
N MET A 44 -8.26 -12.15 -8.28
CA MET A 44 -9.62 -12.63 -8.49
C MET A 44 -9.97 -13.71 -7.45
N PRO A 45 -11.23 -13.78 -6.98
CA PRO A 45 -11.66 -14.84 -6.08
C PRO A 45 -11.64 -16.20 -6.79
N ASP A 46 -11.38 -17.25 -6.03
CA ASP A 46 -11.54 -18.64 -6.46
C ASP A 46 -13.01 -19.09 -6.35
N ILE A 47 -13.30 -20.36 -6.66
CA ILE A 47 -14.68 -20.88 -6.61
C ILE A 47 -15.27 -20.71 -5.21
N LYS A 48 -14.51 -21.09 -4.16
CA LYS A 48 -14.95 -20.97 -2.77
C LYS A 48 -15.21 -19.52 -2.39
N GLY A 49 -14.34 -18.60 -2.79
CA GLY A 49 -14.49 -17.17 -2.52
C GLY A 49 -15.66 -16.52 -3.27
N ARG A 50 -16.16 -17.13 -4.35
CA ARG A 50 -17.36 -16.67 -5.07
C ARG A 50 -18.67 -17.24 -4.52
N GLU A 51 -18.62 -18.38 -3.84
CA GLU A 51 -19.78 -19.05 -3.25
C GLU A 51 -20.09 -18.59 -1.82
N ALA A 52 -19.19 -17.79 -1.23
CA ALA A 52 -19.29 -17.27 0.14
C ALA A 52 -20.25 -16.07 0.28
#